data_AF-A0A3N4NMP1-F1
#
_entry.id   AF-A0A3N4NMP1-F1
#
_cell.length_a   1.000
_cell.length_b   1.000
_cell.length_c   1.000
_cell.angle_alpha   90.00
_cell.angle_beta   90.00
_cell.angle_gamma   90.00
#
_symmetry.space_group_name_H-M   'P 1'
#
loop_
_entity.id
_entity.type
_entity.pdbx_description
1 polymer ?
#
loop_
_entity_poly.entity_id
_entity_poly.type
_entity_poly.pdbx_seq_one_letter_code
_entity_poly.pdbx_strand_id
1 'polypeptide(L)'
;MARRDTPEINAGSMADIAFLLLIFFLVTTTMDTDMGISRKLPEKQDPNIKPPVLKEKNVFEVNVNRNDEILVEGDTYMQIDELKEAAIKFIDNGGGTAADLQKEGLTPCTWCEGDKDPESSDHPKKAVISLQSDRGTSYKMYIAVQNELVAAYTELRNRYAEKKYGRLFDQLSSSQQQEITKNIYPQIISEAEPRT
;
A
#
# COMPACT_ATOMS: atom_id res chain seq x y z
N MET A 1 -23.39 -80.25 -13.18
CA MET A 1 -22.17 -79.43 -13.02
C MET A 1 -22.51 -78.25 -12.13
N ALA A 2 -21.77 -78.08 -11.04
CA ALA A 2 -22.03 -77.10 -9.99
C ALA A 2 -21.91 -75.67 -10.50
N ARG A 3 -22.86 -74.80 -10.11
CA ARG A 3 -22.71 -73.35 -10.23
C ARG A 3 -21.67 -72.90 -9.22
N ARG A 4 -20.66 -72.18 -9.69
CA ARG A 4 -19.60 -71.61 -8.88
C ARG A 4 -20.06 -70.20 -8.51
N ASP A 5 -20.48 -70.01 -7.27
CA ASP A 5 -20.87 -68.69 -6.77
C ASP A 5 -19.67 -67.74 -6.86
N THR A 6 -19.89 -66.61 -7.52
CA THR A 6 -18.90 -65.55 -7.64
C THR A 6 -18.71 -64.88 -6.29
N PRO A 7 -17.47 -64.69 -5.81
CA PRO A 7 -17.24 -64.07 -4.51
C PRO A 7 -17.76 -62.64 -4.50
N GLU A 8 -18.70 -62.36 -3.59
CA GLU A 8 -19.24 -61.01 -3.37
C GLU A 8 -18.16 -60.15 -2.70
N ILE A 9 -17.85 -59.02 -3.31
CA ILE A 9 -16.90 -58.06 -2.74
C ILE A 9 -17.63 -57.30 -1.63
N ASN A 10 -17.00 -57.22 -0.45
CA ASN A 10 -17.60 -56.56 0.72
C ASN A 10 -17.68 -55.04 0.50
N ALA A 11 -18.77 -54.59 -0.10
CA ALA A 11 -19.03 -53.20 -0.46
C ALA A 11 -19.20 -52.29 0.76
N GLY A 12 -19.57 -52.85 1.92
CA GLY A 12 -19.72 -52.08 3.17
C GLY A 12 -18.38 -51.52 3.65
N SER A 13 -17.34 -52.35 3.70
CA SER A 13 -16.00 -51.91 4.13
C SER A 13 -15.34 -50.96 3.13
N MET A 14 -15.60 -51.12 1.83
CA MET A 14 -15.09 -50.17 0.82
C MET A 14 -15.81 -48.82 0.89
N ALA A 15 -17.12 -48.81 1.14
CA ALA A 15 -17.90 -47.58 1.26
C ALA A 15 -17.49 -46.75 2.49
N ASP A 16 -17.21 -47.40 3.62
CA ASP A 16 -16.80 -46.71 4.86
C ASP A 16 -15.43 -46.03 4.72
N ILE A 17 -14.44 -46.75 4.15
CA ILE A 17 -13.12 -46.18 3.88
C ILE A 17 -13.21 -45.02 2.88
N ALA A 18 -14.01 -45.16 1.82
CA ALA A 18 -14.19 -44.07 0.86
C ALA A 18 -14.85 -42.84 1.51
N PHE A 19 -15.83 -43.03 2.40
CA PHE A 19 -16.52 -41.95 3.10
C PHE A 19 -15.61 -41.21 4.08
N LEU A 20 -14.81 -41.94 4.86
CA LEU A 20 -13.82 -41.35 5.76
C LEU A 20 -12.74 -40.57 5.01
N LEU A 21 -12.27 -41.08 3.87
CA LEU A 21 -11.32 -40.34 3.02
C LEU A 21 -11.96 -39.07 2.43
N LEU A 22 -13.24 -39.11 2.05
CA LEU A 22 -13.95 -37.95 1.53
C LEU A 22 -14.13 -36.88 2.60
N ILE A 23 -14.51 -37.25 3.83
CA ILE A 23 -14.56 -36.32 4.96
C ILE A 23 -13.16 -35.81 5.31
N PHE A 24 -12.15 -36.67 5.31
CA PHE A 24 -10.76 -36.26 5.55
C PHE A 24 -10.31 -35.22 4.53
N PHE A 25 -10.52 -35.48 3.23
CA PHE A 25 -10.22 -34.50 2.18
C PHE A 25 -11.06 -33.23 2.36
N LEU A 26 -12.36 -33.33 2.64
CA LEU A 26 -13.23 -32.16 2.82
C LEU A 26 -12.85 -31.29 4.03
N VAL A 27 -12.41 -31.90 5.13
CA VAL A 27 -12.01 -31.22 6.37
C VAL A 27 -10.58 -30.69 6.29
N THR A 28 -9.67 -31.40 5.63
CA THR A 28 -8.28 -30.97 5.45
C THR A 28 -8.08 -30.06 4.25
N THR A 29 -9.03 -30.00 3.31
CA THR A 29 -9.15 -28.88 2.36
C THR A 29 -9.74 -27.67 3.07
N THR A 30 -8.99 -27.10 4.00
CA THR A 30 -9.24 -25.73 4.41
C THR A 30 -9.05 -24.87 3.16
N MET A 31 -10.11 -24.20 2.70
CA MET A 31 -9.97 -23.08 1.79
C MET A 31 -9.23 -22.00 2.56
N ASP A 32 -7.90 -21.99 2.47
CA ASP A 32 -7.11 -20.87 2.93
C ASP A 32 -7.61 -19.67 2.12
N THR A 33 -8.20 -18.68 2.81
CA THR A 33 -8.61 -17.47 2.12
C THR A 33 -7.33 -16.75 1.76
N ASP A 34 -6.90 -16.88 0.50
CA ASP A 34 -5.83 -16.08 -0.06
C ASP A 34 -6.23 -14.60 0.06
N MET A 35 -5.84 -13.96 1.16
CA MET A 35 -5.88 -12.51 1.28
C MET A 35 -4.77 -11.97 0.38
N GLY A 36 -5.08 -11.84 -0.90
CA GLY A 36 -4.20 -11.27 -1.89
C GLY A 36 -4.37 -9.76 -1.99
N ILE A 37 -3.27 -9.00 -1.88
CA ILE A 37 -3.24 -7.61 -2.34
C ILE A 37 -3.01 -7.63 -3.86
N SER A 38 -3.99 -7.18 -4.64
CA SER A 38 -3.78 -6.90 -6.06
C SER A 38 -3.05 -5.57 -6.22
N ARG A 39 -1.72 -5.60 -6.28
CA ARG A 39 -0.89 -4.41 -6.53
C ARG A 39 -0.14 -4.51 -7.84
N LYS A 40 -0.16 -3.44 -8.61
CA LYS A 40 0.77 -3.25 -9.72
C LYS A 40 2.11 -2.78 -9.16
N LEU A 41 3.15 -3.59 -9.34
CA LEU A 41 4.50 -3.17 -9.01
C LEU A 41 4.91 -1.94 -9.84
N PRO A 42 5.64 -0.98 -9.26
CA PRO A 42 6.27 0.09 -10.02
C PRO A 42 7.18 -0.49 -11.11
N GLU A 43 7.39 0.28 -12.17
CA GLU A 43 8.35 -0.08 -13.20
C GLU A 43 9.76 -0.15 -12.58
N LYS A 44 10.52 -1.19 -12.94
CA LYS A 44 11.92 -1.31 -12.49
C LYS A 44 12.71 -0.13 -13.04
N GLN A 45 13.42 0.57 -12.16
CA GLN A 45 14.35 1.63 -12.56
C GLN A 45 15.53 1.01 -13.32
N ASP A 46 16.07 1.73 -14.30
CA ASP A 46 17.26 1.31 -15.04
C ASP A 46 18.45 1.22 -14.06
N PRO A 47 19.14 0.06 -13.96
CA PRO A 47 20.26 -0.12 -13.02
C PRO A 47 21.43 0.85 -13.25
N ASN A 48 21.50 1.53 -14.39
CA ASN A 48 22.52 2.53 -14.67
C ASN A 48 22.20 3.94 -14.15
N ILE A 49 20.97 4.19 -13.70
CA ILE A 49 20.57 5.47 -13.10
C ILE A 49 20.82 5.38 -11.60
N LYS A 50 21.83 6.11 -11.11
CA LYS A 50 22.02 6.27 -9.66
C LYS A 50 20.75 6.92 -9.08
N PRO A 51 20.15 6.34 -8.03
CA PRO A 51 19.01 6.98 -7.37
C PRO A 51 19.41 8.41 -6.99
N PRO A 52 18.56 9.42 -7.28
CA PRO A 52 18.83 10.76 -6.81
C PRO A 52 18.94 10.72 -5.29
N VAL A 53 19.92 11.45 -4.73
CA VAL A 53 20.05 11.57 -3.27
C VAL A 53 18.82 12.30 -2.76
N LEU A 54 17.92 11.56 -2.12
CA LEU A 54 16.75 12.13 -1.45
C LEU A 54 17.22 12.86 -0.20
N LYS A 55 16.67 14.06 0.03
CA LYS A 55 16.85 14.74 1.31
C LYS A 55 16.00 14.00 2.35
N GLU A 56 16.52 13.81 3.55
CA GLU A 56 15.84 13.08 4.63
C GLU A 56 14.45 13.67 4.92
N LYS A 57 14.32 14.99 4.97
CA LYS A 57 13.03 15.70 5.12
C LYS A 57 11.95 15.43 4.05
N ASN A 58 12.33 14.83 2.92
CA ASN A 58 11.39 14.42 1.87
C ASN A 58 10.97 12.96 2.00
N VAL A 59 11.41 12.25 3.05
CA VAL A 59 11.04 10.88 3.34
C VAL A 59 10.19 10.87 4.62
N PHE A 60 8.96 10.38 4.51
CA PHE A 60 8.08 10.14 5.65
C PHE A 60 8.24 8.68 6.06
N GLU A 61 8.95 8.43 7.16
CA GLU A 61 9.20 7.07 7.64
C GLU A 61 8.05 6.57 8.52
N VAL A 62 7.43 5.48 8.10
CA VAL A 62 6.35 4.78 8.82
C VAL A 62 6.86 3.38 9.16
N ASN A 63 7.20 3.17 10.42
CA ASN A 63 7.61 1.88 10.96
C ASN A 63 6.44 1.22 11.68
N VAL A 64 6.17 -0.05 11.39
CA VAL A 64 5.16 -0.84 12.12
C VAL A 64 5.86 -1.97 12.84
N ASN A 65 5.69 -2.03 14.16
CA ASN A 65 6.36 -3.04 14.98
C ASN A 65 5.53 -4.32 15.12
N ARG A 66 6.06 -5.29 15.86
CA ARG A 66 5.39 -6.58 16.15
C ARG A 66 4.17 -6.48 17.08
N ASN A 67 4.01 -5.37 17.79
CA ASN A 67 2.85 -5.10 18.64
C ASN A 67 1.73 -4.39 17.87
N ASP A 68 1.85 -4.26 16.55
CA ASP A 68 0.95 -3.49 15.70
C ASP A 68 0.92 -1.98 16.04
N GLU A 69 1.99 -1.46 16.62
CA GLU A 69 2.15 -0.03 16.89
C GLU A 69 2.87 0.66 15.72
N ILE A 70 2.40 1.86 15.37
CA ILE A 70 2.94 2.66 14.27
C ILE A 70 3.85 3.73 14.86
N LEU A 71 5.12 3.72 14.45
CA LEU A 71 6.13 4.72 14.78
C LEU A 71 6.43 5.55 13.54
N VAL A 72 6.21 6.85 13.64
CA VAL A 72 6.38 7.83 12.56
C VAL A 72 7.58 8.72 12.85
N GLU A 73 8.39 9.01 11.83
CA GLU A 73 9.62 9.85 11.92
C GLU A 73 10.64 9.38 12.99
N GLY A 74 10.54 8.12 13.42
CA GLY A 74 11.46 7.48 14.36
C GLY A 74 11.24 7.81 15.85
N ASP A 75 10.34 8.73 16.19
CA ASP A 75 10.14 9.18 17.58
C ASP A 75 8.68 9.24 18.04
N THR A 76 7.71 9.27 17.14
CA THR A 76 6.30 9.53 17.47
C THR A 76 5.42 8.31 17.22
N TYR A 77 4.83 7.77 18.27
CA TYR A 77 3.79 6.74 18.14
C TYR A 77 2.47 7.39 17.74
N MET A 78 1.86 6.90 16.67
CA MET A 78 0.59 7.42 16.15
C MET A 78 -0.46 6.31 16.05
N GLN A 79 -1.72 6.71 16.17
CA GLN A 79 -2.83 5.82 15.86
C GLN A 79 -3.08 5.78 14.35
N ILE A 80 -3.72 4.71 13.89
CA ILE A 80 -3.97 4.50 12.47
C ILE A 80 -4.83 5.62 11.85
N ASP A 81 -5.81 6.13 12.60
CA ASP A 81 -6.70 7.19 12.14
C ASP A 81 -5.95 8.52 11.91
N GLU A 82 -4.90 8.76 12.70
CA GLU A 82 -4.06 9.97 12.62
C GLU A 82 -3.03 9.88 11.48
N LEU A 83 -2.63 8.67 11.10
CA LEU A 83 -1.62 8.43 10.06
C LEU A 83 -2.03 9.07 8.73
N LYS A 84 -3.31 9.00 8.38
CA LYS A 84 -3.85 9.62 7.16
C LYS A 84 -3.67 11.13 7.19
N GLU A 85 -4.04 11.79 8.28
CA GLU A 85 -3.90 13.25 8.42
C GLU A 85 -2.43 13.69 8.40
N ALA A 86 -1.56 12.93 9.06
CA ALA A 86 -0.12 13.16 9.05
C ALA A 86 0.46 13.03 7.63
N ALA A 87 0.09 11.98 6.90
CA ALA A 87 0.51 11.78 5.51
C ALA A 87 0.01 12.89 4.58
N ILE A 88 -1.24 13.36 4.76
CA ILE A 88 -1.78 14.51 4.01
C ILE A 88 -0.94 15.76 4.26
N LYS A 89 -0.69 16.10 5.54
CA LYS A 89 0.13 17.27 5.92
C LYS A 89 1.52 17.19 5.32
N PHE A 90 2.14 16.01 5.38
CA PHE A 90 3.47 15.78 4.81
C PHE A 90 3.47 15.97 3.29
N ILE A 91 2.57 15.31 2.56
CA ILE A 91 2.54 15.38 1.08
C ILE A 91 2.18 16.79 0.60
N ASP A 92 1.27 17.47 1.29
CA ASP A 92 0.73 18.79 0.92
C ASP A 92 1.52 19.97 1.51
N ASN A 93 2.66 19.72 2.18
CA ASN A 93 3.45 20.76 2.85
C ASN A 93 3.96 21.84 1.88
N GLY A 94 4.63 21.43 0.80
CA GLY A 94 5.11 22.36 -0.24
C GLY A 94 6.14 23.40 0.25
N GLY A 95 6.99 23.06 1.24
CA GLY A 95 7.98 23.95 1.86
C GLY A 95 9.25 24.21 1.03
N GLY A 96 9.32 23.70 -0.20
CA GLY A 96 10.51 23.78 -1.04
C GLY A 96 10.84 25.20 -1.50
N THR A 97 12.11 25.60 -1.34
CA THR A 97 12.59 26.88 -1.87
C THR A 97 12.68 26.85 -3.41
N ALA A 98 12.44 27.98 -4.06
CA ALA A 98 12.51 28.08 -5.52
C ALA A 98 13.88 27.64 -6.08
N ALA A 99 14.97 27.89 -5.35
CA ALA A 99 16.32 27.50 -5.75
C ALA A 99 16.52 25.96 -5.76
N ASP A 100 15.93 25.25 -4.81
CA ASP A 100 16.05 23.80 -4.72
C ASP A 100 15.14 23.08 -5.71
N LEU A 101 13.95 23.61 -5.96
CA LEU A 101 13.02 23.07 -6.95
C LEU A 101 13.53 23.30 -8.37
N GLN A 102 14.15 24.46 -8.65
CA GLN A 102 14.68 24.78 -9.98
C GLN A 102 15.85 23.88 -10.41
N LYS A 103 16.68 23.40 -9.47
CA LYS A 103 17.74 22.41 -9.74
C LYS A 103 17.19 21.09 -10.30
N GLU A 104 15.93 20.79 -9.99
CA GLU A 104 15.24 19.57 -10.37
C GLU A 104 14.15 19.81 -11.43
N GLY A 105 14.09 21.02 -11.99
CA GLY A 105 13.10 21.40 -13.01
C GLY A 105 11.67 21.47 -12.49
N LEU A 106 11.49 21.58 -11.17
CA LEU A 106 10.20 21.69 -10.50
C LEU A 106 9.86 23.16 -10.21
N THR A 107 8.57 23.43 -10.16
CA THR A 107 8.04 24.75 -9.79
C THR A 107 7.52 24.72 -8.35
N PRO A 108 7.54 25.86 -7.62
CA PRO A 108 6.91 25.96 -6.32
C PRO A 108 5.45 25.50 -6.37
N CYS A 109 5.06 24.69 -5.39
CA CYS A 109 3.72 24.14 -5.35
C CYS A 109 2.70 25.27 -5.12
N THR A 110 1.85 25.52 -6.13
CA THR A 110 0.83 26.58 -6.06
C THR A 110 -0.50 26.04 -5.54
N TRP A 111 -0.72 24.73 -5.62
CA TRP A 111 -1.95 24.07 -5.20
C TRP A 111 -1.84 23.42 -3.81
N CYS A 112 -0.67 23.49 -3.17
CA CYS A 112 -0.44 22.93 -1.85
C CYS A 112 -0.99 23.85 -0.77
N GLU A 113 -1.65 23.28 0.24
CA GLU A 113 -2.28 24.02 1.33
C GLU A 113 -1.66 23.79 2.71
N GLY A 114 -0.56 23.04 2.77
CA GLY A 114 0.17 22.82 4.02
C GLY A 114 0.90 24.06 4.55
N ASP A 115 1.49 23.90 5.73
CA ASP A 115 2.11 24.97 6.52
C ASP A 115 3.43 25.50 5.93
N LYS A 116 3.94 24.86 4.87
CA LYS A 116 5.23 25.17 4.21
C LYS A 116 6.39 25.14 5.20
N ASP A 117 6.36 24.17 6.10
CA ASP A 117 7.42 23.94 7.07
C ASP A 117 8.73 23.60 6.33
N PRO A 118 9.84 24.34 6.57
CA PRO A 118 11.15 24.03 6.01
C PRO A 118 11.69 22.63 6.34
N GLU A 119 11.29 22.08 7.49
CA GLU A 119 11.71 20.78 8.01
C GLU A 119 10.89 19.61 7.45
N SER A 120 9.78 19.90 6.75
CA SER A 120 8.93 18.89 6.11
C SER A 120 9.10 18.89 4.59
N SER A 121 8.24 18.15 3.87
CA SER A 121 8.45 17.85 2.45
C SER A 121 8.48 19.11 1.57
N ASP A 122 9.41 19.12 0.61
CA ASP A 122 9.63 20.25 -0.30
C ASP A 122 8.50 20.36 -1.35
N HIS A 123 7.98 19.23 -1.83
CA HIS A 123 7.00 19.17 -2.92
C HIS A 123 6.32 17.79 -2.99
N PRO A 124 5.03 17.67 -3.38
CA PRO A 124 4.33 16.37 -3.50
C PRO A 124 5.03 15.34 -4.39
N LYS A 125 5.71 15.78 -5.46
CA LYS A 125 6.51 14.91 -6.35
C LYS A 125 7.79 14.36 -5.73
N LYS A 126 8.28 14.98 -4.66
CA LYS A 126 9.49 14.58 -3.95
C LYS A 126 9.19 13.84 -2.65
N ALA A 127 8.00 14.05 -2.10
CA ALA A 127 7.51 13.35 -0.93
C ALA A 127 7.46 11.84 -1.18
N VAL A 128 8.31 11.09 -0.48
CA VAL A 128 8.34 9.63 -0.50
C VAL A 128 7.87 9.12 0.85
N ILE A 129 6.91 8.21 0.86
CA ILE A 129 6.51 7.50 2.08
C ILE A 129 7.31 6.20 2.14
N SER A 130 8.13 6.02 3.17
CA SER A 130 8.84 4.77 3.43
C SER A 130 8.04 3.97 4.44
N LEU A 131 7.40 2.90 3.98
CA LEU A 131 6.75 1.93 4.87
C LEU A 131 7.73 0.80 5.19
N GLN A 132 7.94 0.58 6.47
CA GLN A 132 8.75 -0.50 7.01
C GLN A 132 7.91 -1.27 8.03
N SER A 133 8.01 -2.59 8.02
CA SER A 133 7.24 -3.43 8.94
C SER A 133 8.14 -4.50 9.53
N ASP A 134 7.92 -4.85 10.79
CA ASP A 134 8.62 -5.97 11.39
C ASP A 134 8.03 -7.30 10.91
N ARG A 135 8.84 -8.35 10.92
CA ARG A 135 8.37 -9.72 10.58
C ARG A 135 7.21 -10.22 11.45
N GLY A 136 7.02 -9.64 12.63
CA GLY A 136 5.94 -10.00 13.56
C GLY A 136 4.68 -9.15 13.45
N THR A 137 4.67 -8.13 12.59
CA THR A 137 3.48 -7.28 12.37
C THR A 137 2.34 -8.12 11.80
N SER A 138 1.12 -7.91 12.31
CA SER A 138 -0.04 -8.63 11.80
C SER A 138 -0.35 -8.17 10.36
N TYR A 139 -0.75 -9.13 9.53
CA TYR A 139 -1.14 -8.81 8.15
C TYR A 139 -2.27 -7.76 8.11
N LYS A 140 -3.22 -7.87 9.04
CA LYS A 140 -4.32 -6.89 9.19
C LYS A 140 -3.79 -5.48 9.42
N MET A 141 -2.80 -5.31 10.30
CA MET A 141 -2.21 -4.00 10.58
C MET A 141 -1.50 -3.44 9.34
N TYR A 142 -0.69 -4.26 8.66
CA TYR A 142 -0.02 -3.85 7.42
C TYR A 142 -1.03 -3.38 6.35
N ILE A 143 -2.14 -4.09 6.15
CA ILE A 143 -3.21 -3.68 5.22
C ILE A 143 -3.84 -2.36 5.66
N ALA A 144 -4.15 -2.24 6.95
CA ALA A 144 -4.83 -1.06 7.46
C ALA A 144 -3.95 0.19 7.27
N VAL A 145 -2.65 0.10 7.58
CA VAL A 145 -1.68 1.18 7.36
C VAL A 145 -1.62 1.57 5.89
N GLN A 146 -1.51 0.58 4.99
CA GLN A 146 -1.51 0.86 3.56
C GLN A 146 -2.80 1.54 3.08
N ASN A 147 -3.96 1.11 3.59
CA ASN A 147 -5.25 1.71 3.22
C ASN A 147 -5.30 3.18 3.63
N GLU A 148 -4.83 3.54 4.82
CA GLU A 148 -4.79 4.94 5.27
C GLU A 148 -3.84 5.80 4.43
N LEU A 149 -2.66 5.27 4.08
CA LEU A 149 -1.72 5.97 3.19
C LEU A 149 -2.32 6.17 1.78
N VAL A 150 -3.02 5.18 1.24
CA VAL A 150 -3.73 5.31 -0.05
C VAL A 150 -4.91 6.27 0.06
N ALA A 151 -5.62 6.27 1.18
CA ALA A 151 -6.73 7.19 1.45
C ALA A 151 -6.24 8.64 1.48
N ALA A 152 -5.07 8.91 2.07
CA ALA A 152 -4.43 10.23 2.06
C ALA A 152 -4.21 10.76 0.63
N TYR A 153 -3.65 9.94 -0.27
CA TYR A 153 -3.50 10.32 -1.68
C TYR A 153 -4.86 10.53 -2.37
N THR A 154 -5.83 9.68 -2.09
CA THR A 154 -7.18 9.78 -2.68
C THR A 154 -7.84 11.10 -2.28
N GLU A 155 -7.73 11.49 -1.00
CA GLU A 155 -8.26 12.75 -0.51
C GLU A 155 -7.61 13.96 -1.18
N LEU A 156 -6.28 13.98 -1.26
CA LEU A 156 -5.54 15.06 -1.93
C LEU A 156 -5.92 15.21 -3.40
N ARG A 157 -6.07 14.08 -4.11
CA ARG A 157 -6.50 14.05 -5.51
C ARG A 157 -7.94 14.54 -5.67
N ASN A 158 -8.85 14.12 -4.80
CA ASN A 158 -10.23 14.59 -4.79
C ASN A 158 -10.32 16.09 -4.53
N ARG A 159 -9.59 16.60 -3.52
CA ARG A 159 -9.53 18.02 -3.18
C ARG A 159 -9.07 18.87 -4.35
N TYR A 160 -8.02 18.42 -5.05
CA TYR A 160 -7.53 19.12 -6.25
C TYR A 160 -8.51 19.03 -7.43
N ALA A 161 -9.10 17.84 -7.66
CA ALA A 161 -10.08 17.61 -8.72
C ALA A 161 -11.32 18.50 -8.53
N GLU A 162 -11.83 18.60 -7.31
CA GLU A 162 -12.98 19.42 -6.98
C GLU A 162 -12.69 20.92 -7.20
N LYS A 163 -11.53 21.40 -6.78
CA LYS A 163 -11.14 22.80 -7.01
C LYS A 163 -10.92 23.17 -8.47
N LYS A 164 -10.29 22.27 -9.25
CA LYS A 164 -9.95 22.55 -10.66
C LYS A 164 -11.11 22.26 -11.62
N TYR A 165 -11.89 21.22 -11.37
CA TYR A 165 -12.88 20.68 -12.30
C TYR A 165 -14.31 20.64 -11.73
N GLY A 166 -14.51 20.90 -10.44
CA GLY A 166 -15.83 20.85 -9.80
C GLY A 166 -16.43 19.45 -9.71
N ARG A 167 -15.60 18.40 -9.82
CA ARG A 167 -16.01 16.99 -9.81
C ARG A 167 -15.02 16.15 -9.00
N LEU A 168 -15.49 15.03 -8.47
CA LEU A 168 -14.64 14.05 -7.79
C LEU A 168 -13.64 13.41 -8.77
N PHE A 169 -12.50 12.94 -8.26
CA PHE A 169 -11.44 12.34 -9.07
C PHE A 169 -11.94 11.17 -9.91
N ASP A 170 -12.83 10.34 -9.36
CA ASP A 170 -13.37 9.15 -10.02
C ASP A 170 -14.31 9.49 -11.19
N GLN A 171 -14.83 10.71 -11.24
CA GLN A 171 -15.74 11.19 -12.30
C GLN A 171 -15.01 11.91 -13.44
N LEU A 172 -13.69 12.08 -13.33
CA LEU A 172 -12.87 12.70 -14.36
C LEU A 172 -12.60 11.76 -15.53
N SER A 173 -12.20 12.32 -16.67
CA SER A 173 -11.75 11.51 -17.79
C SER A 173 -10.43 10.79 -17.45
N SER A 174 -10.16 9.67 -18.12
CA SER A 174 -8.91 8.92 -17.91
C SER A 174 -7.64 9.75 -18.14
N SER A 175 -7.69 10.74 -19.06
CA SER A 175 -6.55 11.64 -19.29
C SER A 175 -6.33 12.62 -18.12
N GLN A 176 -7.40 13.18 -17.56
CA GLN A 176 -7.33 14.07 -16.41
C GLN A 176 -6.87 13.33 -15.15
N GLN A 177 -7.34 12.10 -14.95
CA GLN A 177 -6.89 11.24 -13.86
C GLN A 177 -5.39 10.97 -13.96
N GLN A 178 -4.90 10.62 -15.15
CA GLN A 178 -3.47 10.40 -15.38
C GLN A 178 -2.63 11.66 -15.13
N GLU A 179 -3.12 12.84 -15.53
CA GLU A 179 -2.44 14.11 -15.24
C GLU A 179 -2.31 14.32 -13.73
N ILE A 180 -3.39 14.16 -12.97
CA ILE A 180 -3.37 14.32 -11.51
C ILE A 180 -2.43 13.28 -10.86
N THR A 181 -2.55 12.01 -11.25
CA THR A 181 -1.75 10.92 -10.67
C THR A 181 -0.27 11.02 -11.02
N LYS A 182 0.12 11.56 -12.19
CA LYS A 182 1.54 11.65 -12.57
C LYS A 182 2.17 13.01 -12.23
N ASN A 183 1.42 14.10 -12.42
CA ASN A 183 1.97 15.45 -12.37
C ASN A 183 1.63 16.22 -11.10
N ILE A 184 0.56 15.86 -10.39
CA ILE A 184 0.13 16.62 -9.21
C ILE A 184 0.45 15.84 -7.94
N TYR A 185 -0.16 14.67 -7.77
CA TYR A 185 0.04 13.79 -6.61
C TYR A 185 0.45 12.37 -7.06
N PRO A 186 1.73 12.17 -7.44
CA PRO A 186 2.27 10.85 -7.64
C PRO A 186 2.31 10.09 -6.33
N GLN A 187 1.81 8.85 -6.37
CA GLN A 187 1.86 7.96 -5.22
C GLN A 187 3.21 7.27 -5.21
N ILE A 188 4.06 7.64 -4.25
CA ILE A 188 5.43 7.13 -4.12
C ILE A 188 5.54 6.51 -2.73
N ILE A 189 5.11 5.25 -2.63
CA ILE A 189 5.22 4.46 -1.40
C ILE A 189 6.31 3.42 -1.63
N SER A 190 7.43 3.60 -0.94
CA SER A 190 8.55 2.67 -0.94
C SER A 190 8.40 1.71 0.23
N GLU A 191 8.27 0.42 -0.06
CA GLU A 191 8.31 -0.61 0.96
C GLU A 191 9.73 -1.13 1.09
N ALA A 192 10.27 -1.06 2.30
CA ALA A 192 11.53 -1.72 2.60
C ALA A 192 11.28 -3.17 3.03
N GLU A 193 12.31 -4.01 2.90
CA GLU A 193 12.24 -5.37 3.42
C GLU A 193 12.00 -5.36 4.93
N PRO A 194 11.20 -6.31 5.45
CA PRO A 194 10.84 -6.32 6.84
C PRO A 194 12.06 -6.54 7.74
N ARG A 195 12.18 -5.71 8.78
CA ARG A 195 13.29 -5.79 9.74
C ARG A 195 13.16 -7.08 10.57
N THR A 196 14.31 -7.70 10.82
CA THR A 196 14.44 -8.97 11.55
C THR A 196 14.00 -8.84 12.99
#